data_AF-A0A3N6P675-F1
#
_entry.id   AF-A0A3N6P675-F1
#
_cell.length_a   1.000
_cell.length_b   1.000
_cell.length_c   1.000
_cell.angle_alpha   90.00
_cell.angle_beta   90.00
_cell.angle_gamma   90.00
#
_symmetry.space_group_name_H-M   'P 1'
#
loop_
_entity.id
_entity.type
_entity.pdbx_description
1 polymer ?
#
loop_
_entity_poly.entity_id
_entity_poly.type
_entity_poly.pdbx_seq_one_letter_code
_entity_poly.pdbx_strand_id
1 'polypeptide(L)'
;MGAVTHNAAAFCTKSINLTIILFMATHQKPQPIIPSLPSYDYQPKLYNGPSLQEVAHLRREYINPVVSTYYQKPIMIVEGSMQYVFDETGKRYLDAFAGIATISVGHCHPSVVKAVQEQSENCSIPAHCIYILPLQNMPRC
;
A
#
# COMPACT_ATOMS: atom_id res chain seq x y z
N MET A 1 -40.75 -33.27 64.51
CA MET A 1 -40.08 -32.12 63.87
C MET A 1 -39.21 -32.66 62.74
N GLY A 2 -39.50 -32.30 61.50
CA GLY A 2 -38.74 -32.71 60.32
C GLY A 2 -39.42 -32.14 59.07
N ALA A 3 -39.02 -30.93 58.68
CA ALA A 3 -39.66 -30.12 57.66
C ALA A 3 -39.33 -30.61 56.24
N VAL A 4 -40.35 -30.64 55.40
CA VAL A 4 -40.29 -30.82 53.94
C VAL A 4 -39.88 -29.49 53.31
N THR A 5 -38.82 -29.45 52.50
CA THR A 5 -38.58 -28.35 51.57
C THR A 5 -38.17 -28.88 50.21
N HIS A 6 -39.04 -28.61 49.22
CA HIS A 6 -38.88 -28.92 47.81
C HIS A 6 -37.78 -28.05 47.17
N ASN A 7 -36.87 -28.69 46.43
CA ASN A 7 -35.78 -28.03 45.74
C ASN A 7 -36.25 -27.50 44.36
N ALA A 8 -36.86 -26.31 44.36
CA ALA A 8 -37.35 -25.61 43.16
C ALA A 8 -36.24 -24.82 42.40
N ALA A 9 -34.97 -24.93 42.81
CA ALA A 9 -33.89 -24.10 42.29
C ALA A 9 -33.25 -24.60 40.98
N ALA A 10 -33.52 -25.83 40.54
CA ALA A 10 -32.80 -26.46 39.43
C ALA A 10 -33.39 -26.16 38.02
N PHE A 11 -34.58 -25.58 37.91
CA PHE A 11 -35.26 -25.40 36.62
C PHE A 11 -35.09 -24.00 36.00
N CYS A 12 -34.72 -22.99 36.79
CA CYS A 12 -34.72 -21.59 36.33
C CYS A 12 -33.45 -21.17 35.55
N THR A 13 -32.30 -21.82 35.77
CA THR A 13 -31.01 -21.40 35.19
C THR A 13 -30.73 -21.94 33.77
N LYS A 14 -31.47 -22.95 33.30
CA LYS A 14 -31.31 -23.47 31.91
C LYS A 14 -31.97 -22.59 30.85
N SER A 15 -33.01 -21.83 31.21
CA SER A 15 -33.78 -21.04 30.23
C SER A 15 -33.16 -19.66 29.93
N ILE A 16 -32.30 -19.15 30.81
CA ILE A 16 -31.64 -17.85 30.63
C ILE A 16 -30.42 -17.96 29.70
N ASN A 17 -29.72 -19.10 29.74
CA ASN A 17 -28.54 -19.34 28.89
C ASN A 17 -28.89 -19.47 27.41
N LEU A 18 -30.03 -20.08 27.07
CA LEU A 18 -30.41 -20.32 25.67
C LEU A 18 -30.83 -19.04 24.93
N THR A 19 -31.46 -18.09 25.64
CA THR A 19 -31.87 -16.80 25.07
C THR A 19 -30.68 -15.86 24.79
N ILE A 20 -29.65 -15.89 25.65
CA ILE A 20 -28.42 -15.11 25.44
C ILE A 20 -27.60 -15.67 24.28
N ILE A 21 -27.53 -17.00 24.13
CA ILE A 21 -26.84 -17.66 23.02
C ILE A 21 -27.52 -17.34 21.68
N LEU A 22 -28.86 -17.25 21.65
CA LEU A 22 -29.60 -16.89 20.44
C LEU A 22 -29.42 -15.42 20.04
N PHE A 23 -29.27 -14.50 21.01
CA PHE A 23 -29.03 -13.07 20.75
C PHE A 23 -27.60 -12.78 20.23
N MET A 24 -26.62 -13.60 20.62
CA MET A 24 -25.24 -13.53 20.11
C MET A 24 -25.10 -14.13 18.70
N ALA A 25 -26.04 -14.99 18.27
CA ALA A 25 -26.03 -15.65 16.97
C ALA A 25 -26.56 -14.77 15.81
N THR A 26 -27.24 -13.66 16.09
CA THR A 26 -27.83 -12.78 15.05
C THR A 26 -26.95 -11.60 14.65
N HIS A 27 -25.82 -11.37 15.32
CA HIS A 27 -24.85 -10.37 14.89
C HIS A 27 -23.90 -10.95 13.82
N GLN A 28 -24.45 -11.23 12.65
CA GLN A 28 -23.61 -11.41 11.46
C GLN A 28 -22.97 -10.06 11.14
N LYS A 29 -21.67 -9.94 11.46
CA LYS A 29 -20.88 -8.75 11.12
C LYS A 29 -21.04 -8.52 9.61
N PRO A 30 -21.54 -7.34 9.16
CA PRO A 30 -21.73 -7.08 7.75
C PRO A 30 -20.39 -7.31 7.04
N GLN A 31 -20.42 -8.11 5.98
CA GLN A 31 -19.20 -8.41 5.24
C GLN A 31 -18.64 -7.09 4.68
N PRO A 32 -17.35 -6.80 4.88
CA PRO A 32 -16.77 -5.57 4.40
C PRO A 32 -16.89 -5.52 2.87
N ILE A 33 -17.52 -4.46 2.36
CA ILE A 33 -17.54 -4.18 0.93
C ILE A 33 -16.11 -3.80 0.55
N ILE A 34 -15.42 -4.67 -0.19
CA ILE A 34 -14.06 -4.41 -0.66
C ILE A 34 -14.18 -3.64 -1.98
N PRO A 35 -13.79 -2.35 -2.04
CA PRO A 35 -13.87 -1.59 -3.27
C PRO A 35 -12.94 -2.18 -4.33
N SER A 36 -13.44 -2.38 -5.54
CA SER A 36 -12.65 -2.79 -6.70
C SER A 36 -12.00 -1.58 -7.36
N LEU A 37 -10.74 -1.72 -7.79
CA LEU A 37 -10.08 -0.68 -8.58
C LEU A 37 -10.76 -0.50 -9.94
N PRO A 38 -10.86 0.73 -10.47
CA PRO A 38 -11.41 0.97 -11.80
C PRO A 38 -10.52 0.35 -12.90
N SER A 39 -11.05 0.26 -14.13
CA SER A 39 -10.24 -0.16 -15.28
C SER A 39 -9.08 0.80 -15.50
N TYR A 40 -7.94 0.29 -15.95
CA TYR A 40 -6.77 1.07 -16.30
C TYR A 40 -5.99 0.31 -17.36
N ASP A 41 -5.78 0.94 -18.52
CA ASP A 41 -5.31 0.28 -19.74
C ASP A 41 -3.79 0.05 -19.76
N TYR A 42 -3.07 0.65 -18.82
CA TYR A 42 -1.62 0.50 -18.70
C TYR A 42 -1.25 -0.91 -18.24
N GLN A 43 -0.32 -1.52 -18.96
CA GLN A 43 0.26 -2.82 -18.61
C GLN A 43 1.70 -2.62 -18.13
N PRO A 44 2.04 -3.10 -16.92
CA PRO A 44 3.38 -2.95 -16.41
C PRO A 44 4.36 -3.84 -17.18
N LYS A 45 5.64 -3.45 -17.22
CA LYS A 45 6.67 -4.31 -17.80
C LYS A 45 6.88 -5.54 -16.93
N LEU A 46 7.18 -6.68 -17.58
CA LEU A 46 7.53 -7.89 -16.85
C LEU A 46 8.82 -7.67 -16.05
N TYR A 47 8.75 -7.93 -14.75
CA TYR A 47 9.90 -7.84 -13.88
C TYR A 47 10.76 -9.10 -14.00
N ASN A 48 11.98 -8.93 -14.50
CA ASN A 48 12.97 -10.01 -14.68
C ASN A 48 14.13 -9.92 -13.67
N GLY A 49 13.95 -9.18 -12.57
CA GLY A 49 14.99 -8.94 -11.57
C GLY A 49 15.00 -9.97 -10.43
N PRO A 50 15.83 -9.74 -9.39
CA PRO A 50 15.94 -10.61 -8.22
C PRO A 50 14.61 -10.75 -7.46
N SER A 51 14.40 -11.90 -6.83
CA SER A 51 13.18 -12.14 -6.07
C SER A 51 13.09 -11.25 -4.81
N LEU A 52 11.88 -11.07 -4.26
CA LEU A 52 11.69 -10.33 -3.01
C LEU A 52 12.55 -10.89 -1.86
N GLN A 53 12.73 -12.21 -1.80
CA GLN A 53 13.56 -12.87 -0.78
C GLN A 53 15.04 -12.53 -0.95
N GLU A 54 15.51 -12.56 -2.18
CA GLU A 54 16.88 -12.21 -2.53
C GLU A 54 17.16 -10.73 -2.23
N VAL A 55 16.28 -9.81 -2.65
CA VAL A 55 16.38 -8.38 -2.33
C VAL A 55 16.36 -8.16 -0.82
N ALA A 56 15.50 -8.86 -0.07
CA ALA A 56 15.47 -8.77 1.39
C ALA A 56 16.75 -9.30 2.06
N HIS A 57 17.42 -10.28 1.46
CA HIS A 57 18.73 -10.74 1.91
C HIS A 57 19.81 -9.68 1.65
N LEU A 58 19.91 -9.20 0.40
CA LEU A 58 20.87 -8.16 0.00
C LEU A 58 20.71 -6.88 0.83
N ARG A 59 19.47 -6.48 1.13
CA ARG A 59 19.23 -5.32 2.01
C ARG A 59 19.80 -5.51 3.42
N ARG A 60 19.75 -6.72 3.98
CA ARG A 60 20.36 -6.98 5.31
C ARG A 60 21.88 -7.01 5.27
N GLU A 61 22.46 -7.38 4.15
CA GLU A 61 23.91 -7.48 3.97
C GLU A 61 24.54 -6.11 3.67
N TYR A 62 23.91 -5.31 2.80
CA TYR A 62 24.51 -4.11 2.23
C TYR A 62 23.89 -2.78 2.70
N ILE A 63 22.70 -2.77 3.30
CA ILE A 63 22.02 -1.54 3.73
C ILE A 63 22.11 -1.38 5.26
N ASN A 64 22.33 -0.15 5.70
CA ASN A 64 22.37 0.18 7.13
C ASN A 64 21.02 -0.19 7.82
N PRO A 65 21.03 -0.90 8.96
CA PRO A 65 19.83 -1.32 9.68
C PRO A 65 18.88 -0.19 10.10
N VAL A 66 19.36 1.06 10.19
CA VAL A 66 18.52 2.23 10.49
C VAL A 66 17.48 2.47 9.37
N VAL A 67 17.78 2.06 8.14
CA VAL A 67 16.87 2.18 6.99
C VAL A 67 15.90 0.99 6.97
N SER A 68 14.95 1.02 7.89
CA SER A 68 13.91 -0.01 8.03
C SER A 68 12.70 0.24 7.11
N THR A 69 11.98 -0.83 6.80
CA THR A 69 10.73 -0.77 6.05
C THR A 69 9.55 -0.48 6.99
N TYR A 70 8.63 0.39 6.56
CA TYR A 70 7.47 0.78 7.38
C TYR A 70 6.51 -0.37 7.72
N TYR A 71 6.47 -1.42 6.90
CA TYR A 71 5.56 -2.54 7.05
C TYR A 71 6.33 -3.81 7.45
N GLN A 72 5.71 -4.63 8.30
CA GLN A 72 6.27 -5.93 8.71
C GLN A 72 6.48 -6.88 7.53
N LYS A 73 5.54 -6.86 6.57
CA LYS A 73 5.67 -7.55 5.30
C LYS A 73 5.84 -6.50 4.19
N PRO A 74 7.08 -6.22 3.76
CA PRO A 74 7.31 -5.24 2.71
C PRO A 74 6.75 -5.74 1.38
N ILE A 75 6.25 -4.80 0.58
CA ILE A 75 5.81 -5.03 -0.80
C ILE A 75 6.94 -4.51 -1.69
N MET A 76 7.37 -5.30 -2.68
CA MET A 76 8.40 -4.87 -3.63
C MET A 76 7.75 -4.18 -4.81
N ILE A 77 7.74 -2.85 -4.79
CA ILE A 77 7.26 -2.06 -5.92
C ILE A 77 8.35 -1.99 -6.98
N VAL A 78 8.03 -2.39 -8.21
CA VAL A 78 8.97 -2.45 -9.33
C VAL A 78 8.68 -1.41 -10.41
N GLU A 79 7.44 -0.94 -10.51
CA GLU A 79 7.02 0.03 -11.51
C GLU A 79 5.91 0.94 -10.99
N GLY A 80 5.85 2.18 -11.50
CA GLY A 80 4.81 3.15 -11.18
C GLY A 80 4.29 3.86 -12.43
N SER A 81 2.98 4.10 -12.50
CA SER A 81 2.33 4.81 -13.60
C SER A 81 1.12 5.58 -13.09
N MET A 82 1.16 6.91 -13.22
CA MET A 82 0.14 7.84 -12.71
C MET A 82 -0.16 7.57 -11.22
N GLN A 83 -1.42 7.35 -10.84
CA GLN A 83 -1.82 7.07 -9.45
C GLN A 83 -1.53 5.63 -8.98
N TYR A 84 -0.98 4.77 -9.83
CA TYR A 84 -0.81 3.35 -9.55
C TYR A 84 0.65 2.93 -9.45
N VAL A 85 0.89 1.92 -8.64
CA VAL A 85 2.16 1.20 -8.54
C VAL A 85 1.94 -0.30 -8.71
N PHE A 86 2.95 -0.99 -9.21
CA PHE A 86 2.91 -2.41 -9.54
C PHE A 86 4.01 -3.15 -8.80
N ASP A 87 3.66 -4.31 -8.26
CA ASP A 87 4.63 -5.22 -7.64
C ASP A 87 5.30 -6.14 -8.66
N GLU A 88 6.26 -6.93 -8.19
CA GLU A 88 7.02 -7.88 -9.01
C GLU A 88 6.17 -8.96 -9.69
N THR A 89 4.97 -9.21 -9.16
CA THR A 89 4.00 -10.16 -9.71
C THR A 89 3.07 -9.53 -10.74
N GLY A 90 3.17 -8.22 -10.96
CA GLY A 90 2.30 -7.44 -11.83
C GLY A 90 1.00 -7.00 -11.16
N LYS A 91 0.83 -7.20 -9.85
CA LYS A 91 -0.37 -6.77 -9.15
C LYS A 91 -0.34 -5.26 -8.94
N ARG A 92 -1.49 -4.64 -9.22
CA ARG A 92 -1.69 -3.19 -9.17
C ARG A 92 -2.19 -2.71 -7.81
N TYR A 93 -1.61 -1.61 -7.32
CA TYR A 93 -1.99 -0.93 -6.09
C TYR A 93 -2.25 0.55 -6.36
N LEU A 94 -3.22 1.13 -5.66
CA LEU A 94 -3.44 2.58 -5.65
C LEU A 94 -2.48 3.22 -4.65
N ASP A 95 -1.67 4.17 -5.10
CA ASP A 95 -0.84 4.97 -4.22
C ASP A 95 -1.67 6.13 -3.62
N ALA A 96 -2.25 5.86 -2.45
CA ALA A 96 -2.99 6.85 -1.67
C ALA A 96 -2.09 7.65 -0.70
N PHE A 97 -0.79 7.33 -0.65
CA PHE A 97 0.16 7.99 0.24
C PHE A 97 0.86 9.14 -0.48
N ALA A 98 1.15 8.98 -1.79
CA ALA A 98 1.83 9.97 -2.64
C ALA A 98 3.18 10.46 -2.05
N GLY A 99 3.85 9.62 -1.25
CA GLY A 99 5.07 9.98 -0.51
C GLY A 99 4.82 11.08 0.54
N ILE A 100 5.71 12.07 0.61
CA ILE A 100 5.49 13.31 1.38
C ILE A 100 4.80 14.34 0.47
N ALA A 101 3.65 13.96 -0.09
CA ALA A 101 2.90 14.75 -1.09
C ALA A 101 3.74 15.21 -2.31
N THR A 102 4.79 14.46 -2.65
CA THR A 102 5.73 14.82 -3.74
C THR A 102 5.25 14.35 -5.11
N ILE A 103 4.24 13.47 -5.16
CA ILE A 103 3.71 12.88 -6.40
C ILE A 103 2.34 13.48 -6.71
N SER A 104 2.30 14.80 -6.95
CA SER A 104 1.05 15.52 -7.22
C SER A 104 0.47 15.26 -8.62
N VAL A 105 1.33 14.95 -9.59
CA VAL A 105 0.97 14.65 -10.99
C VAL A 105 0.98 13.15 -11.33
N GLY A 106 1.16 12.31 -10.32
CA GLY A 106 1.31 10.86 -10.50
C GLY A 106 2.75 10.42 -10.82
N HIS A 107 2.98 9.11 -10.68
CA HIS A 107 4.24 8.43 -11.00
C HIS A 107 4.54 8.51 -12.49
N CYS A 108 5.80 8.78 -12.83
CA CYS A 108 6.32 8.72 -14.19
C CYS A 108 5.49 9.50 -15.23
N HIS A 109 4.98 10.68 -14.87
CA HIS A 109 4.17 11.51 -15.77
C HIS A 109 4.93 11.83 -17.08
N PRO A 110 4.39 11.51 -18.28
CA PRO A 110 5.14 11.58 -19.54
C PRO A 110 5.79 12.93 -19.83
N SER A 111 5.09 14.04 -19.54
CA SER A 111 5.64 15.38 -19.74
C SER A 111 6.82 15.69 -18.84
N VAL A 112 6.83 15.17 -17.61
CA VAL A 112 7.91 15.40 -16.64
C VAL A 112 9.11 14.54 -17.00
N VAL A 113 8.87 13.26 -17.29
CA VAL A 113 9.92 12.32 -17.71
C VAL A 113 10.62 12.83 -18.96
N LYS A 114 9.86 13.28 -19.97
CA LYS A 114 10.42 13.85 -21.19
C LYS A 114 11.30 15.08 -20.91
N ALA A 115 10.81 16.04 -20.13
CA ALA A 115 11.59 17.24 -19.79
C ALA A 115 12.88 16.90 -19.02
N VAL A 116 12.83 15.92 -18.11
CA VAL A 116 14.02 15.44 -17.38
C VAL A 116 15.01 14.77 -18.32
N GLN A 117 14.55 13.95 -19.27
CA GLN A 117 15.41 13.29 -20.25
C GLN A 117 16.11 14.30 -21.16
N GLU A 118 15.35 15.24 -21.74
CA GLU A 118 15.87 16.31 -22.59
C GLU A 118 16.93 17.15 -21.85
N GLN A 119 16.66 17.52 -20.59
CA GLN A 119 17.63 18.25 -19.78
C GLN A 119 18.87 17.40 -19.47
N SER A 120 18.70 16.11 -19.19
CA SER A 120 19.81 15.22 -18.84
C SER A 120 20.75 14.95 -20.01
N GLU A 121 20.22 14.89 -21.24
CA GLU A 121 20.99 14.78 -22.49
C GLU A 121 21.81 16.03 -22.77
N ASN A 122 21.29 17.21 -22.38
CA ASN A 122 21.99 18.47 -22.57
C ASN A 122 23.01 18.75 -21.45
N CYS A 123 22.58 18.66 -20.19
CA CYS A 123 23.40 18.99 -19.02
C CYS A 123 22.83 18.35 -17.74
N SER A 124 23.48 17.27 -17.27
CA SER A 124 23.00 16.48 -16.12
C SER A 124 23.26 17.12 -14.76
N ILE A 125 24.31 17.93 -14.65
CA ILE A 125 24.59 18.76 -13.47
C ILE A 125 24.75 20.18 -14.00
N PRO A 126 23.87 21.13 -13.65
CA PRO A 126 24.22 22.51 -13.89
C PRO A 126 25.51 22.73 -13.10
N ALA A 127 26.63 22.95 -13.82
CA ALA A 127 27.81 23.51 -13.19
C ALA A 127 27.31 24.67 -12.34
N HIS A 128 27.80 24.77 -11.09
CA HIS A 128 27.46 25.83 -10.11
C HIS A 128 26.98 27.11 -10.79
N CYS A 129 26.05 27.88 -10.19
CA CYS A 129 25.43 29.14 -10.66
C CYS A 129 26.34 30.22 -11.31
N ILE A 130 27.62 29.93 -11.53
CA ILE A 130 28.62 30.52 -12.43
C ILE A 130 28.12 30.67 -13.87
N TYR A 131 27.37 29.70 -14.44
CA TYR A 131 26.95 29.77 -15.85
C TYR A 131 25.46 30.09 -15.99
N ILE A 132 25.15 31.16 -16.74
CA ILE A 132 23.79 31.47 -17.17
C ILE A 132 23.48 30.56 -18.35
N LEU A 133 22.70 29.51 -18.12
CA LEU A 133 22.12 28.72 -19.21
C LEU A 133 21.00 29.53 -19.87
N PRO A 134 20.95 29.59 -21.21
CA PRO A 134 19.83 30.21 -21.90
C PRO A 134 18.53 29.47 -21.55
N LEU A 135 17.47 30.20 -21.18
CA LEU A 135 16.13 29.66 -20.91
C LEU A 135 15.41 29.20 -22.20
N GLN A 136 16.15 28.63 -23.14
CA GLN A 136 15.57 28.09 -24.37
C GLN A 136 14.93 26.74 -24.04
N ASN A 137 13.63 26.63 -24.34
CA ASN A 137 12.84 25.40 -24.30
C ASN A 137 12.48 24.80 -22.93
N MET A 138 12.61 25.54 -21.82
CA MET A 138 11.99 25.06 -20.57
C MET A 138 10.46 25.13 -20.72
N PRO A 139 9.73 24.00 -20.71
CA PRO A 139 8.28 24.03 -20.83
C PRO A 139 7.72 24.82 -19.65
N ARG A 140 6.99 25.90 -19.94
CA ARG A 140 6.25 26.63 -18.90
C ARG A 140 5.11 25.71 -18.45
N CYS A 141 4.99 25.56 -17.13
CA CYS A 141 3.85 24.95 -16.48
C CYS A 141 2.56 25.76 -16.69
#